data_AF-A0A6V8K0M2-F1
#
_entry.id   AF-A0A6V8K0M2-F1
#
_cell.length_a   1.000
_cell.length_b   1.000
_cell.length_c   1.000
_cell.angle_alpha   90.00
_cell.angle_beta   90.00
_cell.angle_gamma   90.00
#
_symmetry.space_group_name_H-M   'P 1'
#
loop_
_entity.id
_entity.type
_entity.pdbx_description
1 polymer ?
#
loop_
_entity_poly.entity_id
_entity_poly.type
_entity_poly.pdbx_seq_one_letter_code
_entity_poly.pdbx_strand_id
1 'polypeptide(L)'
;MRRAGWTALLTPPVATAALVLIALIDAGTATDRATARNLLAALEMAMPLAAGVGAASLVGRDPAVELQLTMPTAYRSTLLRRLAVTFGWAGLLAVLVVAGLVATGWWERWPASHGPLLGQLVWLAPTLALGGLGFLAGAAFRSPAAAGGIVATCWIVQQVFPGLVQDSAWARLLYLFATTRGADPAAWTANRLTLVAIALVLGALGWLLLGRTERLLAGEAE
;
A
#
# COMPACT_ATOMS: atom_id res chain seq x y z
N MET A 1 -4.83 -5.24 20.76
CA MET A 1 -3.69 -4.30 20.77
C MET A 1 -2.31 -4.98 20.69
N ARG A 2 -2.02 -6.10 21.37
CA ARG A 2 -0.70 -6.78 21.28
C ARG A 2 -0.33 -7.48 19.96
N ARG A 3 -1.25 -7.64 19.00
CA ARG A 3 -1.06 -8.58 17.87
C ARG A 3 -0.37 -8.02 16.62
N ALA A 4 -0.31 -6.70 16.42
CA ALA A 4 0.28 -6.10 15.22
C ALA A 4 1.57 -5.30 15.49
N GLY A 5 1.93 -5.07 16.76
CA GLY A 5 3.01 -4.16 17.13
C GLY A 5 2.62 -2.68 16.99
N TRP A 6 3.19 -1.81 17.81
CA TRP A 6 2.90 -0.38 17.81
C TRP A 6 3.22 0.29 16.48
N THR A 7 4.26 -0.18 15.78
CA THR A 7 4.66 0.33 14.46
C THR A 7 3.55 0.13 13.43
N ALA A 8 2.99 -1.07 13.30
CA ALA A 8 1.89 -1.29 12.35
C ALA A 8 0.62 -0.48 12.68
N LEU A 9 0.44 -0.09 13.94
CA LEU A 9 -0.72 0.67 14.41
C LEU A 9 -0.54 2.18 14.24
N LEU A 10 0.67 2.70 14.46
CA LEU A 10 1.00 4.12 14.40
C LEU A 10 1.44 4.59 13.02
N THR A 11 2.08 3.73 12.21
CA THR A 11 2.61 4.15 10.90
C THR A 11 1.51 4.66 9.96
N PRO A 12 0.35 3.99 9.78
CA PRO A 12 -0.71 4.52 8.93
C PRO A 12 -1.28 5.87 9.42
N PRO A 13 -1.73 6.05 10.67
CA PRO A 13 -2.29 7.32 11.11
C PRO A 13 -1.25 8.45 11.16
N VAL A 14 0.01 8.18 11.52
CA VAL A 14 1.06 9.21 11.49
C VAL A 14 1.35 9.66 10.06
N ALA A 15 1.43 8.72 9.11
CA ALA A 15 1.61 9.07 7.70
C ALA A 15 0.41 9.88 7.16
N THR A 16 -0.82 9.43 7.41
CA THR A 16 -2.03 10.16 7.02
C THR A 16 -2.08 11.55 7.64
N ALA A 17 -1.81 11.66 8.95
CA ALA A 17 -1.85 12.94 9.67
C ALA A 17 -0.77 13.90 9.16
N ALA A 18 0.46 13.44 8.95
CA ALA A 18 1.55 14.28 8.45
C ALA A 18 1.23 14.84 7.06
N LEU A 19 0.68 14.03 6.17
CA LEU A 19 0.35 14.46 4.82
C LEU A 19 -0.91 15.33 4.73
N VAL A 20 -1.92 15.05 5.55
CA VAL A 20 -3.08 15.95 5.69
C VAL A 20 -2.61 17.30 6.24
N LEU A 21 -1.72 17.31 7.22
CA LEU A 21 -1.16 18.55 7.77
C LEU A 21 -0.39 19.34 6.72
N ILE A 22 0.49 18.69 5.94
CA ILE A 22 1.24 19.32 4.85
C ILE A 22 0.28 19.91 3.80
N ALA A 23 -0.75 19.16 3.42
CA ALA A 23 -1.74 19.62 2.44
C ALA A 23 -2.60 20.79 2.96
N LEU A 24 -2.91 20.82 4.27
CA LEU A 24 -3.65 21.92 4.91
C LEU A 24 -2.79 23.18 5.06
N ILE A 25 -1.50 23.04 5.36
CA ILE A 25 -0.55 24.18 5.39
C ILE A 25 -0.47 24.82 4.00
N ASP A 26 -0.40 24.00 2.95
CA ASP A 26 -0.32 24.47 1.56
C ASP A 26 -1.65 25.06 1.06
N ALA A 27 -2.79 24.65 1.64
CA ALA A 27 -4.11 25.22 1.33
C ALA A 27 -4.25 26.71 1.66
N GLY A 28 -3.46 27.24 2.61
CA GLY A 28 -3.45 28.66 2.93
C GLY A 28 -2.78 29.54 1.87
N THR A 29 -2.02 28.93 0.95
CA THR A 29 -1.18 29.62 -0.04
C THR A 29 -1.48 29.23 -1.49
N ALA A 30 -2.15 28.10 -1.72
CA ALA A 30 -2.39 27.54 -3.03
C ALA A 30 -3.80 27.85 -3.58
N THR A 31 -3.98 27.69 -4.90
CA THR A 31 -5.32 27.71 -5.51
C THR A 31 -6.12 26.47 -5.14
N ASP A 32 -7.44 26.57 -5.05
CA ASP A 32 -8.34 25.45 -4.72
C ASP A 32 -8.03 24.16 -5.49
N ARG A 33 -7.72 24.24 -6.79
CA ARG A 33 -7.37 23.05 -7.58
C ARG A 33 -6.05 22.40 -7.15
N ALA A 34 -5.07 23.21 -6.76
CA ALA A 34 -3.78 22.71 -6.29
C ALA A 34 -3.93 22.01 -4.93
N THR A 35 -4.75 22.57 -4.03
CA THR A 35 -5.08 21.92 -2.74
C THR A 35 -5.79 20.58 -2.94
N ALA A 36 -6.81 20.52 -3.80
CA ALA A 36 -7.52 19.28 -4.13
C ALA A 36 -6.55 18.21 -4.67
N ARG A 37 -5.66 18.61 -5.59
CA ARG A 37 -4.62 17.72 -6.14
C ARG A 37 -3.70 17.18 -5.07
N ASN A 38 -3.24 18.04 -4.16
CA ASN A 38 -2.25 17.67 -3.14
C ASN A 38 -2.87 16.72 -2.09
N LEU A 39 -4.14 16.93 -1.73
CA LEU A 39 -4.89 16.00 -0.87
C LEU A 39 -5.09 14.63 -1.53
N LEU A 40 -5.42 14.61 -2.83
CA LEU A 40 -5.57 13.36 -3.57
C LEU A 40 -4.22 12.65 -3.77
N ALA A 41 -3.15 13.41 -4.03
CA ALA A 41 -1.78 12.90 -4.14
C ALA A 41 -1.29 12.30 -2.84
N ALA A 42 -1.57 12.95 -1.70
CA ALA A 42 -1.27 12.38 -0.39
C ALA A 42 -1.92 11.01 -0.21
N LEU A 43 -3.20 10.87 -0.58
CA LEU A 43 -3.92 9.62 -0.48
C LEU A 43 -3.35 8.53 -1.42
N GLU A 44 -3.14 8.87 -2.69
CA GLU A 44 -2.63 7.94 -3.71
C GLU A 44 -1.17 7.54 -3.47
N MET A 45 -0.35 8.41 -2.87
CA MET A 45 1.08 8.16 -2.69
C MET A 45 1.41 7.51 -1.35
N ALA A 46 0.77 7.92 -0.27
CA ALA A 46 1.22 7.53 1.06
C ALA A 46 0.59 6.24 1.58
N MET A 47 -0.70 6.03 1.30
CA MET A 47 -1.39 4.81 1.71
C MET A 47 -0.73 3.56 1.12
N PRO A 48 -0.32 3.55 -0.16
CA PRO A 48 0.39 2.40 -0.71
C PRO A 48 1.74 2.13 -0.06
N LEU A 49 2.51 3.18 0.23
CA LEU A 49 3.81 3.02 0.88
C LEU A 49 3.65 2.49 2.30
N ALA A 50 2.72 3.07 3.08
CA ALA A 50 2.46 2.66 4.45
C ALA A 50 1.98 1.19 4.52
N ALA A 51 1.06 0.79 3.63
CA ALA A 51 0.59 -0.59 3.56
C ALA A 51 1.68 -1.55 3.09
N GLY A 52 2.48 -1.17 2.08
CA GLY A 52 3.60 -1.96 1.58
C GLY A 52 4.67 -2.22 2.65
N VAL A 53 5.14 -1.18 3.31
CA VAL A 53 6.15 -1.29 4.38
C VAL A 53 5.59 -2.01 5.60
N GLY A 54 4.31 -1.77 5.92
CA GLY A 54 3.58 -2.50 6.95
C GLY A 54 3.55 -4.00 6.67
N ALA A 55 3.11 -4.39 5.48
CA ALA A 55 3.06 -5.79 5.04
C ALA A 55 4.45 -6.45 5.04
N ALA A 56 5.47 -5.76 4.53
CA ALA A 56 6.86 -6.22 4.56
C ALA A 56 7.38 -6.46 5.99
N SER A 57 6.95 -5.64 6.94
CA SER A 57 7.35 -5.73 8.34
C SER A 57 6.72 -6.89 9.11
N LEU A 58 5.59 -7.44 8.63
CA LEU A 58 4.84 -8.47 9.36
C LEU A 58 5.50 -9.85 9.34
N VAL A 59 6.25 -10.17 8.28
CA VAL A 59 6.78 -11.53 8.06
C VAL A 59 8.15 -11.74 8.70
N GLY A 60 9.00 -10.71 8.73
CA GLY A 60 10.39 -10.87 9.20
C GLY A 60 10.66 -10.42 10.64
N ARG A 61 9.64 -10.02 11.42
CA ARG A 61 9.78 -9.55 12.81
C ARG A 61 9.10 -10.47 13.84
N ASP A 62 8.96 -11.77 13.58
CA ASP A 62 8.40 -12.67 14.61
C ASP A 62 9.55 -13.36 15.38
N PRO A 63 10.07 -12.77 16.49
CA PRO A 63 11.07 -13.42 17.34
C PRO A 63 10.49 -14.63 18.10
N ALA A 64 9.23 -14.98 17.84
CA ALA A 64 8.51 -16.07 18.48
C ALA A 64 8.07 -17.15 17.47
N VAL A 65 8.76 -17.30 16.31
CA VAL A 65 8.47 -18.39 15.36
C VAL A 65 8.47 -19.74 16.08
N GLU A 66 9.48 -20.00 16.91
CA GLU A 66 9.58 -21.23 17.71
C GLU A 66 8.38 -21.41 18.65
N LEU A 67 7.94 -20.32 19.29
CA LEU A 67 6.80 -20.33 20.21
C LEU A 67 5.46 -20.48 19.46
N GLN A 68 5.36 -20.01 18.22
CA GLN A 68 4.20 -20.23 17.36
C GLN A 68 4.14 -21.64 16.79
N LEU A 69 5.28 -22.30 16.55
CA LEU A 69 5.33 -23.70 16.12
C LEU A 69 4.84 -24.66 17.21
N THR A 70 4.89 -24.26 18.49
CA THR A 70 4.29 -25.01 19.60
C THR A 70 2.80 -24.73 19.82
N MET A 71 2.24 -23.71 19.16
CA MET A 71 0.82 -23.40 19.27
C MET A 71 -0.02 -24.18 18.24
N PRO A 72 -1.27 -24.55 18.58
CA PRO A 72 -2.16 -25.30 17.69
C PRO A 72 -2.65 -24.50 16.47
N THR A 73 -2.30 -23.22 16.36
CA THR A 73 -2.74 -22.34 15.28
C THR A 73 -1.65 -22.14 14.24
N ALA A 74 -1.97 -22.44 12.98
CA ALA A 74 -1.03 -22.30 11.87
C ALA A 74 -0.52 -20.86 11.72
N TYR A 75 0.81 -20.69 11.63
CA TYR A 75 1.52 -19.42 11.42
C TYR A 75 0.90 -18.54 10.32
N ARG A 76 0.56 -19.18 9.20
CA ARG A 76 -0.14 -18.60 8.05
C ARG A 76 -1.41 -17.83 8.44
N SER A 77 -2.27 -18.41 9.29
CA SER A 77 -3.53 -17.79 9.73
C SER A 77 -3.27 -16.54 10.56
N THR A 78 -2.25 -16.57 11.43
CA THR A 78 -1.87 -15.42 12.24
C THR A 78 -1.35 -14.27 11.37
N LEU A 79 -0.50 -14.56 10.39
CA LEU A 79 -0.02 -13.55 9.44
C LEU A 79 -1.15 -12.95 8.62
N LEU A 80 -2.09 -13.75 8.10
CA LEU A 80 -3.25 -13.21 7.38
C LEU A 80 -4.11 -12.31 8.25
N ARG A 81 -4.33 -12.67 9.53
CA ARG A 81 -5.08 -11.81 10.46
C ARG A 81 -4.35 -10.49 10.69
N ARG A 82 -3.02 -10.51 10.88
CA ARG A 82 -2.23 -9.29 11.01
C ARG A 82 -2.30 -8.43 9.75
N LEU A 83 -2.18 -9.06 8.59
CA LEU A 83 -2.29 -8.40 7.28
C LEU A 83 -3.67 -7.75 7.13
N ALA A 84 -4.75 -8.50 7.41
CA ALA A 84 -6.12 -8.00 7.35
C ALA A 84 -6.35 -6.81 8.30
N VAL A 85 -5.77 -6.82 9.49
CA VAL A 85 -5.84 -5.67 10.41
C VAL A 85 -5.08 -4.48 9.86
N THR A 86 -3.86 -4.66 9.32
CA THR A 86 -3.06 -3.58 8.73
C THR A 86 -3.77 -2.93 7.54
N PHE A 87 -4.27 -3.73 6.60
CA PHE A 87 -5.02 -3.23 5.45
C PHE A 87 -6.39 -2.67 5.83
N GLY A 88 -7.10 -3.31 6.75
CA GLY A 88 -8.40 -2.83 7.22
C GLY A 88 -8.28 -1.47 7.91
N TRP A 89 -7.21 -1.26 8.69
CA TRP A 89 -6.95 0.02 9.33
C TRP A 89 -6.54 1.11 8.33
N ALA A 90 -5.62 0.81 7.40
CA ALA A 90 -5.25 1.74 6.35
C ALA A 90 -6.45 2.10 5.44
N GLY A 91 -7.27 1.10 5.11
CA GLY A 91 -8.48 1.29 4.32
C GLY A 91 -9.53 2.12 5.03
N LEU A 92 -9.75 1.91 6.34
CA LEU A 92 -10.66 2.75 7.13
C LEU A 92 -10.21 4.21 7.13
N LEU A 93 -8.92 4.48 7.35
CA LEU A 93 -8.39 5.84 7.30
C LEU A 93 -8.53 6.46 5.91
N ALA A 94 -8.24 5.70 4.85
CA ALA A 94 -8.41 6.16 3.47
C ALA A 94 -9.88 6.51 3.17
N VAL A 95 -10.83 5.66 3.57
CA VAL A 95 -12.26 5.92 3.40
C VAL A 95 -12.70 7.16 4.18
N LEU A 96 -12.22 7.37 5.40
CA LEU A 96 -12.52 8.58 6.18
C LEU A 96 -11.99 9.85 5.49
N VAL A 97 -10.78 9.80 4.93
CA VAL A 97 -10.21 10.90 4.15
C VAL A 97 -11.06 11.17 2.91
N VAL A 98 -11.41 10.13 2.14
CA VAL A 98 -12.27 10.30 0.95
C VAL A 98 -13.64 10.86 1.32
N ALA A 99 -14.27 10.37 2.39
CA ALA A 99 -15.55 10.88 2.87
C ALA A 99 -15.46 12.37 3.23
N GLY A 100 -14.37 12.79 3.89
CA GLY A 100 -14.09 14.21 4.16
C GLY A 100 -13.95 15.03 2.88
N LEU A 101 -13.20 14.53 1.89
CA LEU A 101 -13.02 15.21 0.59
C LEU A 101 -14.32 15.33 -0.20
N VAL A 102 -15.19 14.32 -0.13
CA VAL A 102 -16.51 14.36 -0.77
C VAL A 102 -17.43 15.35 -0.05
N ALA A 103 -17.51 15.30 1.28
CA ALA A 103 -18.37 16.17 2.07
C ALA A 103 -18.03 17.67 1.94
N THR A 104 -16.75 17.97 1.70
CA THR A 104 -16.24 19.35 1.51
C THR A 104 -16.26 19.80 0.05
N GLY A 105 -16.63 18.93 -0.89
CA GLY A 105 -16.60 19.19 -2.33
C GLY A 105 -15.20 19.22 -2.95
N TRP A 106 -14.13 18.98 -2.17
CA TRP A 106 -12.75 18.91 -2.67
C TRP A 106 -12.55 17.78 -3.68
N TRP A 107 -13.33 16.69 -3.55
CA TRP A 107 -13.29 15.57 -4.48
C TRP A 107 -13.67 15.95 -5.92
N GLU A 108 -14.78 16.66 -6.09
CA GLU A 108 -15.32 17.03 -7.41
C GLU A 108 -14.52 18.15 -8.08
N ARG A 109 -13.81 18.98 -7.31
CA ARG A 109 -12.95 20.05 -7.82
C ARG A 109 -11.74 19.53 -8.60
N TRP A 110 -11.43 18.24 -8.51
CA TRP A 110 -10.36 17.61 -9.27
C TRP A 110 -10.87 17.17 -10.66
N PRO A 111 -10.28 17.67 -11.77
CA PRO A 111 -10.78 17.38 -13.13
C PRO A 111 -10.74 15.90 -13.51
N ALA A 112 -9.82 15.12 -12.95
CA ALA A 112 -9.72 13.67 -13.17
C ALA A 112 -10.37 12.87 -12.02
N SER A 113 -11.35 13.47 -11.32
CA SER A 113 -12.12 12.75 -10.30
C SER A 113 -13.01 11.73 -10.99
N HIS A 114 -12.73 10.47 -10.70
CA HIS A 114 -13.65 9.38 -10.98
C HIS A 114 -14.58 9.36 -9.77
N GLY A 115 -15.91 9.39 -9.99
CA GLY A 115 -16.91 9.58 -8.93
C GLY A 115 -16.66 8.73 -7.65
N PRO A 116 -17.28 9.07 -6.51
CA PRO A 116 -16.85 8.65 -5.18
C PRO A 116 -16.71 7.13 -4.99
N LEU A 117 -17.45 6.32 -5.76
CA LEU A 117 -17.35 4.86 -5.76
C LEU A 117 -16.13 4.36 -6.55
N LEU A 118 -16.05 4.70 -7.85
CA LEU A 118 -14.93 4.24 -8.71
C LEU A 118 -13.60 4.83 -8.26
N GLY A 119 -13.59 6.07 -7.79
CA GLY A 119 -12.35 6.68 -7.34
C GLY A 119 -11.83 6.17 -6.00
N GLN A 120 -12.50 5.23 -5.33
CA GLN A 120 -11.85 4.43 -4.28
C GLN A 120 -10.66 3.64 -4.84
N LEU A 121 -10.66 3.30 -6.13
CA LEU A 121 -9.54 2.64 -6.79
C LEU A 121 -8.27 3.49 -6.86
N VAL A 122 -8.39 4.83 -6.71
CA VAL A 122 -7.24 5.75 -6.68
C VAL A 122 -6.25 5.34 -5.59
N TRP A 123 -6.74 5.00 -4.41
CA TRP A 123 -5.90 4.60 -3.28
C TRP A 123 -5.86 3.09 -3.10
N LEU A 124 -6.98 2.40 -3.33
CA LEU A 124 -7.10 0.97 -3.03
C LEU A 124 -6.19 0.12 -3.92
N ALA A 125 -6.20 0.34 -5.23
CA ALA A 125 -5.43 -0.46 -6.18
C ALA A 125 -3.91 -0.40 -5.93
N PRO A 126 -3.26 0.79 -5.85
CA PRO A 126 -1.84 0.84 -5.55
C PRO A 126 -1.51 0.34 -4.14
N THR A 127 -2.43 0.50 -3.18
CA THR A 127 -2.27 -0.01 -1.80
C THR A 127 -2.22 -1.52 -1.76
N LEU A 128 -3.14 -2.18 -2.45
CA LEU A 128 -3.15 -3.63 -2.58
C LEU A 128 -1.89 -4.10 -3.32
N ALA A 129 -1.48 -3.43 -4.40
CA ALA A 129 -0.32 -3.83 -5.18
C ALA A 129 0.99 -3.75 -4.37
N LEU A 130 1.30 -2.62 -3.74
CA LEU A 130 2.49 -2.48 -2.90
C LEU A 130 2.42 -3.31 -1.63
N GLY A 131 1.25 -3.44 -1.04
CA GLY A 131 1.04 -4.32 0.11
C GLY A 131 1.25 -5.80 -0.23
N GLY A 132 0.77 -6.26 -1.39
CA GLY A 132 1.03 -7.59 -1.93
C GLY A 132 2.51 -7.82 -2.22
N LEU A 133 3.20 -6.84 -2.81
CA LEU A 133 4.65 -6.87 -3.03
C LEU A 133 5.41 -6.98 -1.70
N GLY A 134 5.07 -6.15 -0.72
CA GLY A 134 5.68 -6.18 0.61
C GLY A 134 5.48 -7.53 1.31
N PHE A 135 4.26 -8.08 1.23
CA PHE A 135 3.96 -9.41 1.78
C PHE A 135 4.77 -10.52 1.11
N LEU A 136 4.79 -10.55 -0.23
CA LEU A 136 5.58 -11.54 -0.99
C LEU A 136 7.07 -11.42 -0.69
N ALA A 137 7.62 -10.20 -0.72
CA ALA A 137 9.03 -9.96 -0.43
C ALA A 137 9.36 -10.37 1.02
N GLY A 138 8.48 -10.05 1.98
CA GLY A 138 8.62 -10.50 3.37
C GLY A 138 8.69 -12.03 3.47
N ALA A 139 7.80 -12.73 2.78
CA ALA A 139 7.79 -14.21 2.71
C ALA A 139 9.01 -14.79 2.00
N ALA A 140 9.50 -14.12 0.95
CA ALA A 140 10.62 -14.60 0.15
C ALA A 140 11.98 -14.40 0.85
N PHE A 141 12.23 -13.20 1.38
CA PHE A 141 13.52 -12.79 1.95
C PHE A 141 13.63 -13.00 3.46
N ARG A 142 12.50 -13.13 4.17
CA ARG A 142 12.45 -13.24 5.65
C ARG A 142 13.15 -12.08 6.38
N SER A 143 13.39 -10.96 5.69
CA SER A 143 14.02 -9.76 6.23
C SER A 143 13.09 -8.57 6.05
N PRO A 144 12.64 -7.92 7.14
CA PRO A 144 11.82 -6.70 7.05
C PRO A 144 12.53 -5.58 6.31
N ALA A 145 13.86 -5.50 6.48
CA ALA A 145 14.69 -4.47 5.86
C ALA A 145 14.75 -4.69 4.33
N ALA A 146 15.02 -5.91 3.88
CA ALA A 146 15.06 -6.23 2.45
C ALA A 146 13.69 -6.02 1.78
N ALA A 147 12.63 -6.54 2.40
CA ALA A 147 11.27 -6.41 1.87
C ALA A 147 10.79 -4.95 1.86
N GLY A 148 11.04 -4.20 2.93
CA GLY A 148 10.73 -2.77 3.00
C GLY A 148 11.54 -1.96 1.98
N GLY A 149 12.80 -2.32 1.78
CA GLY A 149 13.66 -1.74 0.74
C GLY A 149 13.07 -1.93 -0.66
N ILE A 150 12.62 -3.13 -1.02
CA ILE A 150 11.99 -3.39 -2.32
C ILE A 150 10.73 -2.55 -2.53
N VAL A 151 9.87 -2.47 -1.52
CA VAL A 151 8.65 -1.63 -1.57
C VAL A 151 9.03 -0.16 -1.76
N ALA A 152 9.95 0.35 -0.94
CA ALA A 152 10.38 1.74 -1.00
C ALA A 152 11.05 2.07 -2.34
N THR A 153 11.94 1.20 -2.84
CA THR A 153 12.58 1.37 -4.15
C THR A 153 11.55 1.38 -5.28
N CYS A 154 10.60 0.44 -5.29
CA CYS A 154 9.53 0.43 -6.29
C CYS A 154 8.73 1.74 -6.27
N TRP A 155 8.35 2.19 -5.07
CA TRP A 155 7.66 3.47 -4.89
C TRP A 155 8.51 4.66 -5.37
N ILE A 156 9.78 4.76 -4.95
CA ILE A 156 10.69 5.86 -5.31
C ILE A 156 10.93 5.90 -6.82
N VAL A 157 11.22 4.76 -7.46
CA VAL A 157 11.51 4.69 -8.89
C VAL A 157 10.33 5.22 -9.70
N GLN A 158 9.10 4.82 -9.37
CA GLN A 158 7.91 5.33 -10.07
C GLN A 158 7.63 6.81 -9.79
N GLN A 159 8.08 7.32 -8.65
CA GLN A 159 7.98 8.74 -8.29
C GLN A 159 9.02 9.62 -8.98
N VAL A 160 10.26 9.15 -9.08
CA VAL A 160 11.37 9.95 -9.64
C VAL A 160 11.42 9.82 -11.15
N PHE A 161 11.08 8.66 -11.70
CA PHE A 161 11.20 8.36 -13.12
C PHE A 161 9.83 7.96 -13.73
N PRO A 162 8.81 8.83 -13.68
CA PRO A 162 7.49 8.50 -14.22
C PRO A 162 7.53 8.20 -15.73
N GLY A 163 8.40 8.87 -16.50
CA GLY A 163 8.55 8.66 -17.94
C GLY A 163 8.91 7.22 -18.31
N LEU A 164 9.84 6.59 -17.56
CA LEU A 164 10.24 5.19 -17.79
C LEU A 164 9.06 4.20 -17.76
N VAL A 165 8.02 4.54 -16.97
CA VAL A 165 6.84 3.69 -16.80
C VAL A 165 5.70 4.13 -17.72
N GLN A 166 5.52 5.44 -17.92
CA GLN A 166 4.41 5.97 -18.71
C GLN A 166 4.64 5.85 -20.23
N ASP A 167 5.89 5.87 -20.69
CA ASP A 167 6.23 5.81 -22.13
C ASP A 167 5.95 4.41 -22.74
N SER A 168 5.94 3.37 -21.90
CA SER A 168 5.64 2.00 -22.32
C SER A 168 4.16 1.65 -22.06
N ALA A 169 3.49 1.12 -23.08
CA ALA A 169 2.07 0.75 -23.00
C ALA A 169 1.77 -0.27 -21.91
N TRP A 170 2.63 -1.28 -21.73
CA TRP A 170 2.44 -2.31 -20.70
C TRP A 170 2.85 -1.82 -19.31
N ALA A 171 3.94 -1.04 -19.22
CA ALA A 171 4.43 -0.54 -17.94
C ALA A 171 3.46 0.49 -17.34
N ARG A 172 2.74 1.24 -18.18
CA ARG A 172 1.67 2.15 -17.77
C ARG A 172 0.56 1.45 -16.99
N LEU A 173 0.29 0.17 -17.25
CA LEU A 173 -0.69 -0.62 -16.48
C LEU A 173 -0.20 -0.97 -15.06
N LEU A 174 1.11 -0.84 -14.82
CA LEU A 174 1.76 -1.10 -13.52
C LEU A 174 2.05 0.19 -12.75
N TYR A 175 1.70 1.35 -13.30
CA TYR A 175 1.99 2.63 -12.72
C TYR A 175 1.08 2.93 -11.52
N LEU A 176 1.65 3.18 -10.34
CA LEU A 176 0.91 3.33 -9.09
C LEU A 176 0.14 4.65 -9.02
N PHE A 177 0.72 5.72 -9.57
CA PHE A 177 0.26 7.11 -9.39
C PHE A 177 -0.49 7.66 -10.61
N ALA A 178 -1.23 6.80 -11.31
CA ALA A 178 -1.89 7.13 -12.56
C ALA A 178 -2.90 8.29 -12.44
N THR A 179 -3.47 8.55 -11.25
CA THR A 179 -4.46 9.63 -11.07
C THR A 179 -3.80 11.00 -10.93
N THR A 180 -2.73 11.09 -10.14
CA THR A 180 -2.11 12.37 -9.78
C THR A 180 -1.06 12.83 -10.78
N ARG A 181 -0.42 11.90 -11.49
CA ARG A 181 0.62 12.18 -12.48
C ARG A 181 0.12 12.10 -13.92
N GLY A 182 -1.20 12.13 -14.11
CA GLY A 182 -1.82 12.32 -15.43
C GLY A 182 -1.64 11.17 -16.40
N ALA A 183 -1.93 9.93 -15.97
CA ALA A 183 -2.05 8.85 -16.94
C ALA A 183 -3.19 9.13 -17.93
N ASP A 184 -3.08 8.55 -19.12
CA ASP A 184 -4.13 8.56 -20.13
C ASP A 184 -5.49 8.14 -19.51
N PRO A 185 -6.52 9.01 -19.56
CA PRO A 185 -7.85 8.70 -19.01
C PRO A 185 -8.43 7.39 -19.52
N ALA A 186 -8.15 7.02 -20.78
CA ALA A 186 -8.64 5.77 -21.38
C ALA A 186 -7.98 4.53 -20.75
N ALA A 187 -6.76 4.67 -20.24
CA ALA A 187 -5.99 3.56 -19.64
C ALA A 187 -6.15 3.47 -18.12
N TRP A 188 -6.76 4.46 -17.45
CA TRP A 188 -6.84 4.52 -16.00
C TRP A 188 -7.55 3.30 -15.40
N THR A 189 -8.73 2.94 -15.89
CA THR A 189 -9.48 1.78 -15.38
C THR A 189 -8.69 0.48 -15.57
N ALA A 190 -8.07 0.31 -16.74
CA ALA A 190 -7.24 -0.85 -17.03
C ALA A 190 -6.07 -0.96 -16.05
N ASN A 191 -5.35 0.15 -15.81
CA ASN A 191 -4.30 0.23 -14.81
C ASN A 191 -4.78 -0.20 -13.42
N ARG A 192 -5.92 0.33 -12.95
CA ARG A 192 -6.44 -0.01 -11.60
C ARG A 192 -6.79 -1.48 -11.47
N LEU A 193 -7.44 -2.05 -12.47
CA LEU A 193 -7.77 -3.47 -12.46
C LEU A 193 -6.52 -4.35 -12.56
N THR A 194 -5.53 -3.96 -13.36
CA THR A 194 -4.24 -4.66 -13.43
C THR A 194 -3.51 -4.64 -12.09
N LEU A 195 -3.44 -3.49 -11.40
CA LEU A 195 -2.83 -3.40 -10.07
C LEU A 195 -3.54 -4.29 -9.04
N VAL A 196 -4.87 -4.35 -9.06
CA VAL A 196 -5.65 -5.27 -8.20
C VAL A 196 -5.34 -6.73 -8.55
N ALA A 197 -5.33 -7.09 -9.83
CA ALA A 197 -5.02 -8.44 -10.27
C ALA A 197 -3.61 -8.87 -9.83
N ILE A 198 -2.63 -7.97 -9.97
CA ILE A 198 -1.25 -8.21 -9.52
C ILE A 198 -1.19 -8.36 -8.01
N ALA A 199 -1.91 -7.53 -7.25
CA ALA A 199 -1.97 -7.68 -5.80
C ALA A 199 -2.46 -9.06 -5.37
N LEU A 200 -3.49 -9.59 -6.04
CA LEU A 200 -4.02 -10.93 -5.78
C LEU A 200 -2.99 -12.01 -6.11
N VAL A 201 -2.29 -11.90 -7.24
CA VAL A 201 -1.23 -12.83 -7.63
C VAL A 201 -0.07 -12.79 -6.63
N LEU A 202 0.43 -11.61 -6.26
CA LEU A 202 1.52 -11.45 -5.30
C LEU A 202 1.12 -11.99 -3.91
N GLY A 203 -0.11 -11.70 -3.48
CA GLY A 203 -0.67 -12.21 -2.23
C GLY A 203 -0.76 -13.74 -2.21
N ALA A 204 -1.27 -14.35 -3.29
CA ALA A 204 -1.36 -15.80 -3.43
C ALA A 204 0.04 -16.45 -3.43
N LEU A 205 1.01 -15.88 -4.15
CA LEU A 205 2.38 -16.37 -4.15
C LEU A 205 3.02 -16.27 -2.76
N GLY A 206 2.85 -15.16 -2.05
CA GLY A 206 3.33 -14.99 -0.68
C GLY A 206 2.71 -16.02 0.27
N TRP A 207 1.41 -16.30 0.11
CA TRP A 207 0.71 -17.32 0.88
C TRP A 207 1.24 -18.74 0.64
N LEU A 208 1.49 -19.09 -0.63
CA LEU A 208 2.04 -20.40 -0.99
C LEU A 208 3.46 -20.59 -0.46
N LEU A 209 4.29 -19.53 -0.49
CA LEU A 209 5.63 -19.55 0.08
C LEU A 209 5.61 -19.81 1.59
N LEU A 210 4.66 -19.21 2.31
CA LEU A 210 4.57 -19.24 3.78
C LEU A 210 4.20 -20.57 4.41
N GLY A 211 4.04 -21.66 3.67
CA GLY A 211 4.12 -22.95 4.37
C GLY A 211 4.65 -24.05 3.52
N ARG A 212 5.74 -23.75 2.85
CA ARG A 212 6.84 -24.70 2.81
C ARG A 212 7.56 -24.61 4.16
N THR A 213 7.13 -25.42 5.12
CA THR A 213 7.61 -25.40 6.52
C THR A 213 9.12 -25.64 6.60
N GLU A 214 9.67 -26.42 5.67
CA GLU A 214 11.11 -26.68 5.51
C GLU A 214 11.92 -25.39 5.35
N ARG A 215 11.38 -24.40 4.63
CA ARG A 215 12.06 -23.11 4.46
C ARG A 215 12.08 -22.27 5.74
N LEU A 216 11.17 -22.52 6.69
CA LEU A 216 11.17 -21.81 7.96
C LEU A 216 12.27 -22.33 8.87
N LEU A 217 12.50 -23.65 8.88
CA LEU A 217 13.51 -24.31 9.72
C LEU A 217 14.94 -24.18 9.19
N ALA A 218 15.13 -24.17 7.86
CA ALA A 218 16.47 -24.09 7.24
C ALA A 218 17.19 -22.74 7.41
N GLY A 219 16.56 -21.73 8.06
CA GLY A 219 17.20 -20.44 8.31
C GLY A 219 18.10 -20.39 9.55
N GLU A 220 18.14 -21.44 10.37
CA GLU A 220 18.89 -21.50 11.64
C GLU A 220 20.26 -22.19 11.51
N ALA A 221 20.61 -22.71 10.34
CA ALA A 221 21.83 -23.48 10.13
C ALA A 221 23.07 -22.64 9.73
N GLU A 222 23.00 -21.31 9.82
CA GLU A 222 24.13 -20.37 9.63
C GLU A 222 24.34 -19.52 10.91
#